data_AF-J8AFF1-F1
#
_entry.id   AF-J8AFF1-F1
#
_cell.length_a   1.000
_cell.length_b   1.000
_cell.length_c   1.000
_cell.angle_alpha   90.00
_cell.angle_beta   90.00
_cell.angle_gamma   90.00
#
_symmetry.space_group_name_H-M   'P 1'
#
loop_
_entity.id
_entity.type
_entity.pdbx_description
1 polymer ?
#
loop_
_entity_poly.entity_id
_entity_poly.type
_entity_poly.pdbx_seq_one_letter_code
_entity_poly.pdbx_strand_id
1 'polypeptide(L)' 'MMLKLLFILFGVVLVLWGIYKMKKDDAFVGKTQTRKNIFNLLILGEASGLGQFLGGILCIILGIVSLIIK' A
#
# COMPACT_ATOMS: atom_id res chain seq x y z
N MET A 1 5.18 17.32 15.38
CA MET A 1 5.88 16.03 15.58
C MET A 1 4.92 14.85 15.67
N MET A 2 3.85 14.94 16.49
CA MET A 2 2.83 13.88 16.61
C MET A 2 2.16 13.49 15.28
N LEU A 3 1.80 14.46 14.44
CA LEU A 3 1.19 14.19 13.13
C LEU A 3 2.10 13.38 12.19
N LYS A 4 3.41 13.67 12.18
CA LYS A 4 4.41 12.96 11.36
C LYS A 4 4.53 11.49 11.79
N LEU A 5 4.49 11.23 13.10
CA LEU A 5 4.47 9.88 13.68
C LEU A 5 3.20 9.10 13.31
N LEU A 6 2.02 9.73 13.43
CA LEU A 6 0.75 9.13 13.02
C LEU A 6 0.73 8.79 11.52
N PHE A 7 1.34 9.64 10.69
CA PHE A 7 1.43 9.43 9.25
C PHE A 7 2.27 8.19 8.90
N ILE A 8 3.42 8.01 9.57
CA ILE A 8 4.25 6.80 9.42
C ILE A 8 3.49 5.55 9.88
N LEU A 9 2.79 5.65 11.01
CA LEU A 9 2.02 4.55 11.58
C LEU A 9 0.88 4.13 10.65
N PHE A 10 0.21 5.11 10.04
CA PHE A 10 -0.77 4.89 8.99
C PHE A 10 -0.17 4.19 7.76
N GLY A 11 1.03 4.61 7.33
CA GLY A 11 1.78 3.95 6.27
C GLY A 11 2.06 2.47 6.58
N VAL A 12 2.47 2.14 7.81
CA VAL A 12 2.68 0.73 8.23
C VAL A 12 1.39 -0.07 8.17
N VAL A 13 0.28 0.49 8.64
CA VAL A 13 -1.04 -0.15 8.55
C VAL A 13 -1.43 -0.40 7.10
N LEU A 14 -1.22 0.58 6.21
CA LEU A 14 -1.48 0.43 4.77
C LEU A 14 -0.64 -0.67 4.13
N VAL A 15 0.65 -0.78 4.47
CA VAL A 15 1.53 -1.84 3.98
C VAL A 15 1.01 -3.21 4.40
N LEU A 16 0.71 -3.40 5.69
CA LEU A 16 0.21 -4.67 6.22
C LEU A 16 -1.14 -5.04 5.60
N TRP A 17 -2.04 -4.06 5.46
CA TRP A 17 -3.35 -4.25 4.84
C TRP A 17 -3.25 -4.55 3.34
N GLY A 18 -2.33 -3.89 2.63
CA GLY A 18 -2.01 -4.16 1.24
C GLY A 18 -1.54 -5.59 1.02
N ILE A 19 -0.60 -6.08 1.85
CA ILE A 19 -0.13 -7.48 1.82
C ILE A 19 -1.28 -8.45 2.10
N TYR A 20 -2.14 -8.13 3.06
CA TYR A 20 -3.31 -8.97 3.36
C TYR A 20 -4.26 -9.06 2.16
N LYS A 21 -4.61 -7.92 1.56
CA LYS A 21 -5.42 -7.87 0.33
C LYS A 21 -4.76 -8.63 -0.82
N MET A 22 -3.46 -8.48 -1.03
CA MET A 22 -2.72 -9.21 -2.07
C MET A 22 -2.84 -10.73 -1.94
N LYS A 23 -3.09 -11.26 -0.74
CA LYS A 23 -3.25 -12.70 -0.50
C LYS A 23 -4.71 -13.15 -0.53
N LYS A 24 -5.65 -12.25 -0.21
CA LYS A 24 -7.07 -12.57 -0.07
C LYS A 24 -7.97 -12.10 -1.20
N ASP A 25 -7.57 -11.08 -1.96
CA ASP A 25 -8.36 -10.58 -3.08
C ASP A 25 -8.31 -11.57 -4.24
N ASP A 26 -9.47 -12.10 -4.59
CA ASP A 26 -9.68 -12.80 -5.85
C ASP A 26 -10.00 -11.76 -6.92
N ALA A 27 -9.08 -11.54 -7.87
CA ALA A 27 -9.40 -10.72 -9.03
C ALA A 27 -10.30 -11.47 -10.01
N PHE A 28 -11.20 -10.72 -10.65
CA PHE A 28 -12.10 -11.20 -11.72
C PHE A 28 -11.35 -11.81 -12.91
N VAL A 29 -10.07 -11.47 -13.11
CA VAL A 29 -9.26 -11.90 -14.26
C VAL A 29 -7.86 -12.33 -13.80
N GLY A 30 -7.46 -13.55 -14.20
CA GLY A 30 -6.10 -14.07 -14.01
C GLY A 30 -6.04 -15.48 -13.43
N LYS A 31 -5.35 -16.40 -14.12
CA LYS A 31 -5.12 -17.77 -13.65
C LYS A 31 -4.17 -17.86 -12.45
N THR A 32 -3.32 -16.84 -12.25
CA THR A 32 -2.28 -16.80 -11.20
C THR A 32 -2.47 -15.59 -10.28
N GLN A 33 -2.16 -15.76 -8.99
CA GLN A 33 -2.25 -14.73 -7.95
C GLN A 33 -1.49 -13.43 -8.31
N THR A 34 -0.30 -13.55 -8.90
CA THR A 34 0.47 -12.38 -9.38
C THR A 34 -0.26 -11.60 -10.46
N ARG A 35 -0.85 -12.30 -11.44
CA ARG A 35 -1.57 -11.64 -12.53
C ARG A 35 -2.88 -11.01 -12.03
N LYS A 36 -3.57 -11.68 -11.10
CA LYS A 36 -4.75 -11.14 -10.40
C LYS A 36 -4.43 -9.82 -9.72
N ASN A 37 -3.35 -9.75 -8.95
CA ASN A 37 -2.94 -8.50 -8.27
C ASN A 37 -2.57 -7.38 -9.25
N ILE A 38 -1.87 -7.69 -10.34
CA ILE A 38 -1.54 -6.68 -11.38
C ILE A 38 -2.80 -6.14 -12.05
N PHE A 39 -3.78 -7.01 -12.35
CA PHE A 39 -5.07 -6.58 -12.89
C PHE A 39 -5.83 -5.73 -11.87
N ASN A 40 -5.86 -6.14 -10.60
CA ASN A 40 -6.48 -5.36 -9.53
C ASN A 40 -5.80 -3.98 -9.40
N LEU A 41 -4.48 -3.88 -9.56
CA LEU A 41 -3.76 -2.61 -9.60
C LEU A 41 -4.17 -1.74 -10.79
N LEU A 42 -4.39 -2.33 -11.96
CA LEU A 42 -4.81 -1.58 -13.15
C LEU A 42 -6.24 -1.02 -13.03
N ILE A 43 -7.14 -1.77 -12.40
CA ILE A 43 -8.56 -1.39 -12.29
C ILE A 43 -8.83 -0.53 -11.04
N LEU A 44 -8.30 -0.94 -9.88
CA LEU A 44 -8.55 -0.29 -8.59
C LEU A 44 -7.47 0.74 -8.25
N GLY A 45 -6.36 0.78 -9.01
CA GLY A 45 -5.27 1.72 -8.77
C GLY A 45 -4.68 1.55 -7.37
N GLU A 46 -4.51 2.67 -6.67
CA GLU A 46 -3.96 2.71 -5.31
C GLU A 46 -4.84 2.00 -4.27
N ALA A 47 -6.12 1.76 -4.54
CA ALA A 47 -7.01 1.02 -3.62
C ALA A 47 -6.81 -0.52 -3.69
N SER A 48 -6.05 -1.01 -4.68
CA SER A 48 -5.65 -2.41 -4.80
C SER A 48 -4.65 -2.81 -3.72
N GLY A 49 -4.50 -4.12 -3.45
CA GLY A 49 -3.48 -4.59 -2.50
C GLY A 49 -2.05 -4.17 -2.87
N LEU A 50 -1.67 -4.25 -4.16
CA LEU A 50 -0.39 -3.75 -4.68
C LEU A 50 -0.24 -2.23 -4.49
N GLY A 51 -1.31 -1.49 -4.79
CA GLY A 51 -1.33 -0.03 -4.67
C GLY A 51 -1.19 0.42 -3.22
N GLN A 52 -1.91 -0.20 -2.30
CA GLN A 52 -1.83 0.09 -0.86
C GLN A 52 -0.48 -0.31 -0.27
N PHE A 53 0.12 -1.39 -0.77
CA PHE A 53 1.47 -1.79 -0.38
C PHE A 53 2.52 -0.76 -0.81
N LEU A 54 2.54 -0.39 -2.09
CA LEU A 54 3.50 0.57 -2.64
C LEU A 54 3.27 1.99 -2.11
N GLY A 55 2.01 2.42 -2.04
CA GLY A 55 1.61 3.71 -1.46
C GLY A 55 1.90 3.79 0.03
N GLY A 56 1.71 2.70 0.78
CA GLY A 56 2.09 2.59 2.18
C GLY A 56 3.61 2.76 2.39
N ILE A 57 4.42 2.10 1.56
CA ILE A 57 5.89 2.28 1.57
C ILE A 57 6.26 3.74 1.28
N LEU A 58 5.67 4.34 0.23
CA LEU A 58 5.92 5.73 -0.12
C LEU A 58 5.54 6.68 1.03
N CYS A 59 4.40 6.43 1.68
CA CYS A 59 3.90 7.19 2.83
C CYS A 59 4.89 7.14 4.01
N ILE A 60 5.46 5.96 4.30
CA ILE A 60 6.52 5.79 5.31
C ILE A 60 7.76 6.60 4.95
N ILE A 61 8.23 6.50 3.70
CA ILE A 61 9.42 7.23 3.22
C ILE A 61 9.22 8.74 3.36
N LEU A 62 8.08 9.26 2.87
CA LEU A 62 7.75 10.69 2.98
C LEU A 62 7.61 11.14 4.44
N GLY A 63 7.02 10.30 5.29
CA GLY A 63 6.93 10.55 6.72
C GLY A 63 8.31 10.70 7.38
N ILE A 64 9.25 9.81 7.04
CA ILE A 64 10.64 9.87 7.54
C ILE A 64 11.37 11.10 6.99
N VAL A 65 11.29 11.37 5.68
CA VAL A 65 11.92 12.55 5.08
C VAL A 65 11.37 13.84 5.71
N SER A 66 10.07 13.89 5.98
CA SER A 66 9.44 15.01 6.69
C SER A 66 9.93 15.17 8.14
N LEU A 67 10.47 14.14 8.79
CA LEU A 67 11.11 14.31 10.11
C LEU A 67 12.49 14.96 10.02
N ILE A 68 13.18 14.80 8.89
CA ILE A 68 14.52 15.34 8.64
C ILE A 68 14.45 16.78 8.13
N ILE A 69 13.52 17.06 7.22
CA ILE A 69 13.24 18.40 6.70
C ILE A 69 12.38 19.13 7.73
N LYS A 70 12.91 20.23 8.29
CA LYS A 70 12.27 20.97 9.39
C LYS A 70 10.96 21.63 8.94
#